data_AF-A0A433QY40-F1
#
_entry.id   AF-A0A433QY40-F1
#
_cell.length_a   1.000
_cell.length_b   1.000
_cell.length_c   1.000
_cell.angle_alpha   90.00
_cell.angle_beta   90.00
_cell.angle_gamma   90.00
#
_symmetry.space_group_name_H-M   'P 1'
#
loop_
_entity.id
_entity.type
_entity.pdbx_description
1 polymer ?
#
loop_
_entity_poly.entity_id
_entity_poly.type
_entity_poly.pdbx_seq_one_letter_code
_entity_poly.pdbx_strand_id
1 'polypeptide(L)'
;MLCLFVYSETKSCVRPLQIIDVILVHVATYANQDPEPRYHPSPHYATHKVSLEPYRRASALIFGVFARFCGSLGAKLQKAGIDEAFMDVTDCANQRLTERYGHLFAVEGRPDGEIGCPVEVKWDELGVVVGGAEVEKEEWTKVESEVGVEAGGKVEVRADCSEGLERAKDGAGTDGLQEAKKALPKVNWDDVQLAMAAEIAREIRKAVFDELGYTCSAGVTHNKALAKICSGLNKPNKQTIMRNCAVIDFMRNMPFTKIRNLGGKLGEEVETELGIRTAGDMWKYPKEELQSKFGQATGIWLHNICRGIDF
;
A
#
# COMPACT_ATOMS: atom_id res chain seq x y z
N MET A 1 -7.51 -8.13 2.07
CA MET A 1 -7.82 -6.72 2.44
C MET A 1 -7.63 -5.80 1.24
N LEU A 2 -8.59 -4.92 0.99
CA LEU A 2 -8.53 -3.89 -0.04
C LEU A 2 -8.47 -2.51 0.62
N CYS A 3 -7.66 -1.59 0.11
CA CYS A 3 -7.73 -0.17 0.45
C CYS A 3 -7.99 0.63 -0.82
N LEU A 4 -9.03 1.46 -0.84
CA LEU A 4 -9.39 2.31 -1.98
C LEU A 4 -9.14 3.79 -1.64
N PHE A 5 -8.58 4.52 -2.59
CA PHE A 5 -8.38 5.96 -2.59
C PHE A 5 -9.12 6.58 -3.77
N VAL A 6 -10.03 7.50 -3.52
CA VAL A 6 -10.80 8.14 -4.60
C VAL A 6 -10.21 9.49 -4.98
N TYR A 7 -9.99 9.70 -6.28
CA TYR A 7 -9.49 10.94 -6.86
C TYR A 7 -10.48 11.51 -7.88
N SER A 8 -10.66 12.83 -7.84
CA SER A 8 -11.11 13.57 -9.02
C SER A 8 -9.89 13.83 -9.91
N GLU A 9 -9.91 13.37 -11.15
CA GLU A 9 -8.81 13.65 -12.09
C GLU A 9 -8.67 15.17 -12.27
N THR A 10 -7.52 15.72 -11.87
CA THR A 10 -6.95 16.91 -12.51
C THR A 10 -5.67 16.44 -13.17
N LYS A 11 -5.59 16.60 -14.50
CA LYS A 11 -4.44 16.16 -15.30
C LYS A 11 -3.18 16.84 -14.77
N SER A 12 -2.19 16.07 -14.31
CA SER A 12 -0.85 16.61 -14.14
C SER A 12 0.21 15.54 -14.36
N CYS A 13 0.87 15.62 -15.52
CA CYS A 13 2.11 14.90 -15.82
C CYS A 13 3.28 15.74 -15.30
N VAL A 14 4.11 15.16 -14.43
CA VAL A 14 5.28 15.85 -13.85
C VAL A 14 6.51 15.60 -14.72
N ARG A 15 6.89 16.62 -15.50
CA ARG A 15 8.26 16.95 -15.95
C ARG A 15 8.43 18.47 -15.73
N PRO A 16 9.66 19.03 -15.65
CA PRO A 16 9.85 20.42 -15.28
C PRO A 16 9.30 21.33 -16.39
N LEU A 17 8.03 21.67 -16.29
CA LEU A 17 7.26 22.49 -17.21
C LEU A 17 6.78 23.70 -16.40
N GLN A 18 7.07 24.90 -16.89
CA GLN A 18 6.39 26.12 -16.47
C GLN A 18 4.88 25.85 -16.53
N ILE A 19 4.22 25.79 -15.37
CA ILE A 19 2.80 25.45 -15.26
C ILE A 19 2.01 26.72 -15.57
N ILE A 20 1.66 26.94 -16.83
CA ILE A 20 1.02 28.18 -17.31
C ILE A 20 -0.50 28.17 -17.11
N ASP A 21 -1.14 27.00 -16.97
CA ASP A 21 -2.61 26.87 -16.89
C ASP A 21 -3.10 26.17 -15.61
N VAL A 22 -2.81 26.76 -14.43
CA VAL A 22 -3.39 26.27 -13.17
C VAL A 22 -4.80 26.84 -12.98
N ILE A 23 -5.80 25.98 -12.92
CA ILE A 23 -7.17 26.36 -12.52
C ILE A 23 -7.28 26.20 -11.01
N LEU A 24 -7.32 27.32 -10.28
CA LEU A 24 -7.56 27.33 -8.85
C LEU A 24 -9.07 27.37 -8.57
N VAL A 25 -9.56 26.35 -7.88
CA VAL A 25 -10.95 26.28 -7.42
C VAL A 25 -10.96 26.38 -5.90
N HIS A 26 -11.48 27.48 -5.38
CA HIS A 26 -11.62 27.64 -3.93
C HIS A 26 -12.73 26.73 -3.39
N VAL A 27 -12.58 26.27 -2.15
CA VAL A 27 -13.63 25.54 -1.42
C VAL A 27 -14.90 26.38 -1.27
N ALA A 28 -16.05 25.73 -1.17
CA ALA A 28 -17.29 26.42 -0.85
C ALA A 28 -17.17 27.13 0.52
N THR A 29 -17.86 28.26 0.67
CA THR A 29 -17.82 29.06 1.88
C THR A 29 -19.21 29.49 2.33
N TYR A 30 -19.37 29.77 3.62
CA TYR A 30 -20.49 30.50 4.18
C TYR A 30 -20.12 31.98 4.27
N ALA A 31 -20.87 32.87 3.63
CA ALA A 31 -20.82 34.30 3.92
C ALA A 31 -21.68 34.61 5.16
N ASN A 32 -21.45 35.76 5.82
CA ASN A 32 -22.15 36.17 7.06
C ASN A 32 -23.70 36.15 7.02
N GLN A 33 -24.31 36.00 5.84
CA GLN A 33 -25.76 35.99 5.65
C GLN A 33 -26.28 34.76 4.89
N ASP A 34 -25.39 33.87 4.44
CA ASP A 34 -25.80 32.70 3.65
C ASP A 34 -26.20 31.54 4.58
N PRO A 35 -27.40 30.95 4.43
CA PRO A 35 -27.82 29.79 5.22
C PRO A 35 -27.12 28.50 4.78
N GLU A 36 -26.54 28.47 3.58
CA GLU A 36 -25.92 27.30 2.97
C GLU A 36 -24.57 27.64 2.31
N PRO A 37 -23.63 26.69 2.22
CA PRO A 37 -22.33 26.95 1.64
C PRO A 37 -22.40 27.01 0.12
N ARG A 38 -21.74 28.01 -0.48
CA ARG A 38 -21.71 28.23 -1.94
C ARG A 38 -20.29 28.46 -2.43
N TYR A 39 -20.08 28.33 -3.74
CA TYR A 39 -18.83 28.75 -4.36
C TYR A 39 -18.90 30.26 -4.65
N HIS A 40 -18.11 31.04 -3.91
CA HIS A 40 -17.99 32.47 -4.11
C HIS A 40 -16.79 32.78 -5.01
N PRO A 41 -16.90 33.71 -5.99
CA PRO A 41 -15.78 34.05 -6.88
C PRO A 41 -14.59 34.71 -6.16
N SER A 42 -14.82 35.38 -5.03
CA SER A 42 -13.79 36.11 -4.28
C SER A 42 -14.07 36.05 -2.77
N PRO A 43 -13.96 34.87 -2.13
CA PRO A 43 -14.17 34.74 -0.69
C PRO A 43 -13.06 35.46 0.07
N HIS A 44 -13.41 36.03 1.23
CA HIS A 44 -12.47 36.78 2.06
C HIS A 44 -12.42 36.18 3.48
N TYR A 45 -11.21 35.93 4.00
CA TYR A 45 -10.99 35.20 5.26
C TYR A 45 -11.71 35.81 6.47
N ALA A 46 -11.89 37.14 6.49
CA ALA A 46 -12.57 37.85 7.57
C ALA A 46 -14.11 37.74 7.53
N THR A 47 -14.69 37.40 6.37
CA THR A 47 -16.14 37.43 6.15
C THR A 47 -16.74 36.10 5.68
N HIS A 48 -15.88 35.13 5.34
CA HIS A 48 -16.26 33.83 4.81
C HIS A 48 -15.64 32.71 5.63
N LYS A 49 -16.44 31.69 5.95
CA LYS A 49 -15.97 30.47 6.62
C LYS A 49 -15.98 29.29 5.64
N VAL A 50 -14.89 28.54 5.60
CA VAL A 50 -14.76 27.33 4.76
C VAL A 50 -15.83 26.29 5.10
N SER A 51 -16.39 25.68 4.06
CA SER A 51 -17.27 24.53 4.15
C SER A 51 -16.73 23.38 3.31
N LEU A 52 -16.54 22.23 3.96
CA LEU A 52 -16.17 20.97 3.29
C LEU A 52 -17.39 20.10 2.95
N GLU A 53 -18.59 20.65 3.09
CA GLU A 53 -19.84 19.91 2.89
C GLU A 53 -20.01 19.31 1.49
N PRO A 54 -19.61 19.97 0.39
CA PRO A 54 -19.62 19.35 -0.93
C PRO A 54 -18.80 18.05 -0.98
N TYR A 55 -17.61 18.04 -0.36
CA TYR A 55 -16.75 16.85 -0.31
C TYR A 55 -17.33 15.75 0.58
N ARG A 56 -17.99 16.11 1.70
CA ARG A 56 -18.68 15.14 2.56
C ARG A 56 -19.88 14.50 1.86
N ARG A 57 -20.63 15.26 1.06
CA ARG A 57 -21.71 14.73 0.22
C ARG A 57 -21.18 13.79 -0.85
N ALA A 58 -20.12 14.16 -1.57
CA ALA A 58 -19.47 13.28 -2.53
C ALA A 58 -18.96 11.99 -1.87
N SER A 59 -18.32 12.11 -0.70
CA SER A 59 -17.93 10.97 0.15
C SER A 59 -19.13 10.07 0.46
N ALA A 60 -20.25 10.62 0.93
CA ALA A 60 -21.44 9.85 1.24
C ALA A 60 -21.96 9.04 0.03
N LEU A 61 -21.91 9.62 -1.18
CA LEU A 61 -22.28 8.91 -2.41
C LEU A 61 -21.33 7.76 -2.72
N ILE A 62 -20.02 7.99 -2.66
CA ILE A 62 -18.99 6.96 -2.87
C ILE A 62 -19.16 5.81 -1.86
N PHE A 63 -19.34 6.14 -0.58
CA PHE A 63 -19.57 5.15 0.47
C PHE A 63 -20.91 4.42 0.30
N GLY A 64 -21.89 5.05 -0.33
CA GLY A 64 -23.13 4.40 -0.76
C GLY A 64 -22.88 3.31 -1.80
N VAL A 65 -22.04 3.58 -2.81
CA VAL A 65 -21.61 2.57 -3.80
C VAL A 65 -20.87 1.44 -3.10
N PHE A 66 -19.88 1.76 -2.25
CA PHE A 66 -19.14 0.77 -1.48
C PHE A 66 -20.06 -0.13 -0.62
N ALA A 67 -20.99 0.45 0.12
CA ALA A 67 -21.90 -0.30 0.98
C ALA A 67 -22.78 -1.26 0.18
N ARG A 68 -23.30 -0.84 -0.98
CA ARG A 68 -24.11 -1.72 -1.85
C ARG A 68 -23.28 -2.86 -2.42
N PHE A 69 -22.11 -2.58 -2.97
CA PHE A 69 -21.24 -3.62 -3.55
C PHE A 69 -20.72 -4.59 -2.49
N CYS A 70 -20.24 -4.09 -1.35
CA CYS A 70 -19.83 -4.94 -0.24
C CYS A 70 -21.00 -5.78 0.29
N GLY A 71 -22.19 -5.19 0.41
CA GLY A 71 -23.41 -5.90 0.81
C GLY A 71 -23.78 -7.03 -0.14
N SER A 72 -23.71 -6.82 -1.46
CA SER A 72 -23.99 -7.86 -2.46
C SER A 72 -22.96 -8.99 -2.47
N LEU A 73 -21.72 -8.70 -2.07
CA LEU A 73 -20.63 -9.68 -2.03
C LEU A 73 -20.44 -10.32 -0.65
N GLY A 74 -21.16 -9.88 0.39
CA GLY A 74 -20.90 -10.30 1.78
C GLY A 74 -19.55 -9.79 2.32
N ALA A 75 -18.93 -8.79 1.70
CA ALA A 75 -17.67 -8.20 2.15
C ALA A 75 -17.89 -7.21 3.30
N LYS A 76 -16.89 -7.06 4.18
CA LYS A 76 -16.97 -6.09 5.30
C LYS A 76 -16.35 -4.77 4.88
N LEU A 77 -17.02 -3.66 5.17
CA LEU A 77 -16.57 -2.29 4.84
C LEU A 77 -16.19 -1.53 6.11
N GLN A 78 -15.03 -0.87 6.09
CA GLN A 78 -14.60 0.05 7.13
C GLN A 78 -14.20 1.40 6.51
N LYS A 79 -14.86 2.49 6.93
CA LYS A 79 -14.45 3.86 6.58
C LYS A 79 -13.19 4.25 7.34
N ALA A 80 -12.17 4.72 6.62
CA ALA A 80 -10.89 5.16 7.18
C ALA A 80 -10.71 6.68 7.11
N GLY A 81 -11.23 7.31 6.06
CA GLY A 81 -11.15 8.75 5.83
C GLY A 81 -12.36 9.27 5.04
N ILE A 82 -12.27 10.51 4.54
CA ILE A 82 -13.32 11.08 3.69
C ILE A 82 -13.40 10.39 2.33
N ASP A 83 -12.27 9.93 1.81
CA ASP A 83 -12.05 9.36 0.48
C ASP A 83 -11.39 7.97 0.53
N GLU A 84 -11.29 7.39 1.73
CA GLU A 84 -10.56 6.15 1.99
C GLU A 84 -11.41 5.12 2.74
N ALA A 85 -11.39 3.88 2.25
CA ALA A 85 -12.03 2.75 2.90
C ALA A 85 -11.17 1.49 2.85
N PHE A 86 -11.33 0.63 3.86
CA PHE A 86 -10.84 -0.74 3.87
C PHE A 86 -11.98 -1.73 3.62
N MET A 87 -11.72 -2.76 2.84
CA MET A 87 -12.69 -3.82 2.59
C MET A 87 -12.06 -5.20 2.84
N ASP A 88 -12.74 -5.99 3.68
CA ASP A 88 -12.43 -7.40 3.85
C ASP A 88 -13.26 -8.20 2.85
N VAL A 89 -12.57 -8.70 1.83
CA VAL A 89 -13.13 -9.47 0.71
C VAL A 89 -12.75 -10.96 0.80
N THR A 90 -12.31 -11.42 1.98
CA THR A 90 -11.78 -12.78 2.14
C THR A 90 -12.83 -13.84 1.77
N ASP A 91 -14.04 -13.71 2.30
CA ASP A 91 -15.11 -14.70 2.08
C ASP A 91 -15.55 -14.73 0.61
N CYS A 92 -15.72 -13.58 -0.04
CA CYS A 92 -16.10 -13.53 -1.45
C CYS A 92 -14.97 -13.93 -2.41
N ALA A 93 -13.71 -13.64 -2.07
CA ALA A 93 -12.57 -14.16 -2.81
C ALA A 93 -12.51 -15.70 -2.70
N ASN A 94 -12.74 -16.25 -1.51
CA ASN A 94 -12.80 -17.70 -1.28
C ASN A 94 -13.96 -18.37 -2.02
N GLN A 95 -15.12 -17.72 -2.07
CA GLN A 95 -16.25 -18.19 -2.84
C GLN A 95 -15.89 -18.29 -4.33
N ARG A 96 -15.37 -17.22 -4.93
CA ARG A 96 -14.95 -17.23 -6.35
C ARG A 96 -13.87 -18.26 -6.64
N LEU A 97 -12.92 -18.40 -5.72
CA LEU A 97 -11.85 -19.37 -5.83
C LEU A 97 -12.42 -20.80 -5.81
N THR A 98 -13.33 -21.09 -4.89
CA THR A 98 -13.98 -22.41 -4.77
C THR A 98 -14.87 -22.70 -5.99
N GLU A 99 -15.61 -21.73 -6.48
CA GLU A 99 -16.45 -21.86 -7.68
C GLU A 99 -15.60 -22.16 -8.93
N ARG A 100 -14.46 -21.48 -9.09
CA ARG A 100 -13.61 -21.61 -10.29
C ARG A 100 -12.65 -22.81 -10.22
N TYR A 101 -12.10 -23.10 -9.04
CA TYR A 101 -10.99 -24.03 -8.84
C TYR A 101 -11.23 -25.08 -7.76
N GLY A 102 -12.42 -25.15 -7.16
CA GLY A 102 -12.71 -26.07 -6.06
C GLY A 102 -12.48 -27.55 -6.39
N HIS A 103 -12.68 -27.93 -7.66
CA HIS A 103 -12.40 -29.28 -8.16
C HIS A 103 -10.91 -29.67 -8.07
N LEU A 104 -10.00 -28.70 -8.00
CA LEU A 104 -8.55 -28.92 -7.90
C LEU A 104 -8.09 -29.17 -6.46
N PHE A 105 -8.92 -28.86 -5.46
CA PHE A 105 -8.61 -29.12 -4.05
C PHE A 105 -8.72 -30.59 -3.67
N ALA A 106 -9.53 -31.35 -4.40
CA ALA A 106 -9.81 -32.76 -4.13
C ALA A 106 -8.75 -33.72 -4.67
N VAL A 107 -7.70 -33.21 -5.32
CA VAL A 107 -6.65 -34.04 -5.94
C VAL A 107 -5.59 -34.39 -4.90
N GLU A 108 -5.82 -35.46 -4.15
CA GLU A 108 -4.74 -36.18 -3.46
C GLU A 108 -3.81 -36.81 -4.50
N GLY A 109 -2.49 -36.62 -4.32
CA GLY A 109 -1.46 -37.40 -5.00
C GLY A 109 -1.27 -37.10 -6.49
N ARG A 110 -0.54 -36.04 -6.81
CA ARG A 110 0.11 -35.97 -8.13
C ARG A 110 1.24 -37.02 -8.19
N PRO A 111 1.44 -37.70 -9.33
CA PRO A 111 2.44 -38.75 -9.48
C PRO A 111 3.90 -38.26 -9.37
N ASP A 112 4.12 -36.95 -9.36
CA ASP A 112 5.42 -36.25 -9.25
C ASP A 112 5.73 -35.73 -7.84
N GLY A 113 4.81 -35.87 -6.87
CA GLY A 113 5.06 -35.47 -5.47
C GLY A 113 5.09 -33.96 -5.21
N GLU A 114 4.90 -33.11 -6.23
CA GLU A 114 4.80 -31.66 -6.05
C GLU A 114 3.39 -31.25 -5.60
N ILE A 115 3.26 -30.93 -4.31
CA ILE A 115 2.10 -30.25 -3.73
C ILE A 115 2.17 -28.77 -4.14
N GLY A 116 1.90 -28.48 -5.42
CA GLY A 116 1.90 -27.12 -5.97
C GLY A 116 0.50 -26.66 -6.41
N CYS A 117 0.26 -25.35 -6.47
CA CYS A 117 -0.92 -24.81 -7.14
C CYS A 117 -0.76 -24.97 -8.66
N PRO A 118 -1.68 -25.65 -9.38
CA PRO A 118 -1.60 -25.79 -10.84
C PRO A 118 -2.08 -24.55 -11.59
N VAL A 119 -2.62 -23.56 -10.89
CA VAL A 119 -3.26 -22.39 -11.50
C VAL A 119 -2.21 -21.39 -11.92
N GLU A 120 -2.27 -20.97 -13.18
CA GLU A 120 -1.52 -19.83 -13.68
C GLU A 120 -2.35 -18.55 -13.51
N VAL A 121 -1.75 -17.50 -12.95
CA VAL A 121 -2.39 -16.21 -12.75
C VAL A 121 -1.83 -15.21 -13.76
N LYS A 122 -2.71 -14.63 -14.57
CA LYS A 122 -2.41 -13.52 -15.49
C LYS A 122 -2.39 -12.20 -14.76
N TRP A 123 -1.24 -11.87 -14.17
CA TRP A 123 -1.08 -10.69 -13.32
C TRP A 123 -1.22 -9.36 -14.06
N ASP A 124 -0.80 -9.32 -15.32
CA ASP A 124 -0.88 -8.18 -16.25
C ASP A 124 -2.31 -7.66 -16.46
N GLU A 125 -3.30 -8.56 -16.43
CA GLU A 125 -4.71 -8.22 -16.55
C GLU A 125 -5.33 -7.69 -15.24
N LEU A 126 -4.66 -7.90 -14.10
CA LEU A 126 -5.20 -7.63 -12.76
C LEU A 126 -4.70 -6.33 -12.13
N GLY A 127 -3.49 -5.88 -12.46
CA GLY A 127 -2.91 -4.64 -11.94
C GLY A 127 -1.40 -4.67 -11.86
N VAL A 128 -0.82 -3.69 -11.16
CA VAL A 128 0.63 -3.62 -10.95
C VAL A 128 1.00 -4.58 -9.81
N VAL A 129 1.88 -5.54 -10.06
CA VAL A 129 2.32 -6.51 -9.04
C VAL A 129 3.66 -6.10 -8.44
N VAL A 130 3.71 -5.98 -7.11
CA VAL A 130 4.94 -5.70 -6.38
C VAL A 130 5.84 -6.93 -6.42
N GLY A 131 7.12 -6.71 -6.78
CA GLY A 131 8.13 -7.76 -6.88
C GLY A 131 8.16 -8.49 -8.23
N GLY A 132 7.33 -8.09 -9.21
CA GLY A 132 7.38 -8.64 -10.57
C GLY A 132 8.68 -8.27 -11.30
N ALA A 133 9.03 -9.02 -12.35
CA ALA A 133 10.25 -8.86 -13.15
C ALA A 133 10.37 -7.50 -13.89
N GLU A 134 9.29 -6.69 -13.88
CA GLU A 134 9.13 -5.47 -14.67
C GLU A 134 8.67 -4.26 -13.82
N VAL A 135 9.22 -4.07 -12.63
CA VAL A 135 9.19 -2.73 -12.01
C VAL A 135 10.44 -2.00 -12.48
N GLU A 136 10.30 -1.14 -13.48
CA GLU A 136 11.40 -0.30 -13.93
C GLU A 136 11.92 0.56 -12.77
N LYS A 137 13.25 0.64 -12.66
CA LYS A 137 13.97 1.40 -11.63
C LYS A 137 13.54 2.88 -11.55
N GLU A 138 12.88 3.42 -12.57
CA GLU A 138 12.46 4.82 -12.65
C GLU A 138 11.37 5.21 -11.64
N GLU A 139 10.56 4.27 -11.12
CA GLU A 139 9.52 4.58 -10.13
C GLU A 139 10.04 4.69 -8.69
N TRP A 140 11.17 4.05 -8.36
CA TRP A 140 11.75 4.12 -7.01
C TRP A 140 12.40 5.48 -6.73
N THR A 141 12.97 6.13 -7.76
CA THR A 141 13.45 7.52 -7.68
C THR A 141 12.33 8.54 -7.44
N LYS A 142 11.09 8.24 -7.84
CA LYS A 142 9.94 9.08 -7.50
C LYS A 142 9.60 9.03 -6.00
N VAL A 143 9.76 7.86 -5.38
CA VAL A 143 9.62 7.71 -3.92
C VAL A 143 10.65 8.56 -3.18
N GLU A 144 11.90 8.63 -3.66
CA GLU A 144 12.93 9.51 -3.07
C GLU A 144 12.67 11.02 -3.31
N SER A 145 12.03 11.38 -4.43
CA SER A 145 11.79 12.79 -4.78
C SER A 145 10.49 13.39 -4.21
N GLU A 146 9.47 12.57 -3.96
CA GLU A 146 8.24 12.99 -3.27
C GLU A 146 8.35 12.85 -1.74
N VAL A 147 9.38 12.16 -1.26
CA VAL A 147 9.77 12.02 0.14
C VAL A 147 11.08 12.79 0.31
N GLY A 148 11.02 14.11 0.53
CA GLY A 148 12.20 14.98 0.58
C GLY A 148 13.35 14.46 1.46
N VAL A 149 14.31 13.77 0.84
CA VAL A 149 15.58 13.36 1.43
C VAL A 149 16.65 14.31 0.90
N GLU A 150 17.12 15.24 1.71
CA GLU A 150 18.42 15.86 1.47
C GLU A 150 19.51 14.92 1.98
N ALA A 151 20.43 14.56 1.08
CA ALA A 151 21.60 13.77 1.40
C ALA A 151 22.58 14.60 2.25
N GLY A 152 22.82 14.20 3.50
CA GLY A 152 23.81 14.85 4.34
C GLY A 152 24.28 13.96 5.49
N GLY A 153 25.52 13.47 5.38
CA GLY A 153 26.28 12.95 6.52
C GLY A 153 27.10 11.70 6.21
N LYS A 154 28.36 11.89 5.81
CA LYS A 154 29.39 10.84 5.90
C LYS A 154 29.51 10.42 7.37
N VAL A 155 29.19 9.17 7.68
CA VAL A 155 29.55 8.56 8.96
C VAL A 155 30.59 7.49 8.67
N GLU A 156 31.84 7.77 9.04
CA GLU A 156 32.89 6.77 9.12
C GLU A 156 32.59 5.84 10.30
N VAL A 157 32.28 4.58 10.01
CA VAL A 157 32.15 3.56 11.05
C VAL A 157 33.51 2.87 11.19
N ARG A 158 34.14 3.16 12.33
CA ARG A 158 35.36 2.52 12.81
C ARG A 158 35.05 1.07 13.16
N ALA A 159 35.79 0.15 12.56
CA ALA A 159 35.70 -1.28 12.84
C ALA A 159 36.24 -1.60 14.24
N ASP A 160 35.47 -2.37 15.01
CA ASP A 160 36.02 -3.46 15.82
C ASP A 160 34.90 -4.38 16.34
N CYS A 161 34.91 -5.60 15.82
CA CYS A 161 34.85 -6.86 16.57
C CYS A 161 34.55 -8.00 15.58
N SER A 162 35.65 -8.60 15.12
CA SER A 162 35.75 -10.02 14.74
C SER A 162 35.05 -10.89 15.81
N GLU A 163 34.39 -11.99 15.48
CA GLU A 163 34.97 -13.19 14.88
C GLU A 163 33.88 -14.07 14.27
N GLY A 164 34.23 -14.78 13.19
CA GLY A 164 33.62 -16.08 12.89
C GLY A 164 32.71 -16.17 11.66
N LEU A 165 33.24 -15.92 10.45
CA LEU A 165 32.96 -16.80 9.30
C LEU A 165 34.00 -16.60 8.17
N GLU A 166 35.18 -17.18 8.36
CA GLU A 166 36.12 -17.37 7.25
C GLU A 166 35.69 -18.58 6.40
N ARG A 167 35.29 -18.33 5.14
CA ARG A 167 35.87 -18.94 3.92
C ARG A 167 34.93 -18.74 2.73
N ALA A 168 35.21 -17.70 1.95
CA ALA A 168 35.16 -17.71 0.49
C ALA A 168 35.62 -16.33 -0.01
N LYS A 169 36.94 -16.10 0.01
CA LYS A 169 37.56 -15.17 -0.92
C LYS A 169 38.30 -16.04 -1.92
N ASP A 170 37.97 -15.89 -3.19
CA ASP A 170 38.91 -15.81 -4.31
C ASP A 170 38.14 -15.45 -5.57
N GLY A 171 38.51 -14.32 -6.20
CA GLY A 171 37.99 -13.88 -7.49
C GLY A 171 37.26 -12.54 -7.47
N ALA A 172 38.00 -11.44 -7.36
CA ALA A 172 37.50 -10.10 -7.62
C ALA A 172 37.19 -9.92 -9.12
N GLY A 173 35.91 -9.81 -9.44
CA GLY A 173 35.40 -9.20 -10.67
C GLY A 173 34.41 -8.10 -10.27
N THR A 174 34.60 -6.90 -10.79
CA THR A 174 33.81 -5.70 -10.50
C THR A 174 32.41 -5.76 -11.13
N ASP A 175 31.57 -6.69 -10.67
CA ASP A 175 30.21 -6.93 -11.20
C ASP A 175 29.16 -7.25 -10.12
N GLY A 176 29.44 -6.88 -8.86
CA GLY A 176 28.62 -7.27 -7.70
C GLY A 176 27.41 -6.38 -7.36
N LEU A 177 26.99 -5.47 -8.25
CA LEU A 177 25.80 -4.62 -8.03
C LEU A 177 24.70 -4.87 -9.08
N GLN A 178 24.64 -6.09 -9.61
CA GLN A 178 23.43 -6.65 -10.20
C GLN A 178 22.85 -7.65 -9.20
N GLU A 179 22.28 -7.17 -8.10
CA GLU A 179 21.41 -8.03 -7.29
C GLU A 179 20.28 -8.53 -8.18
N ALA A 180 20.26 -9.85 -8.32
CA ALA A 180 19.42 -10.61 -9.24
C ALA A 180 17.96 -10.11 -9.23
N LYS A 181 17.43 -9.82 -10.43
CA LYS A 181 15.99 -9.85 -10.71
C LYS A 181 15.49 -11.26 -10.39
N LYS A 182 15.24 -11.54 -9.12
CA LYS A 182 14.79 -12.86 -8.68
C LYS A 182 13.35 -12.99 -9.14
N ALA A 183 13.13 -13.80 -10.17
CA ALA A 183 11.79 -14.15 -10.62
C ALA A 183 10.96 -14.55 -9.39
N LEU A 184 9.76 -14.01 -9.27
CA LEU A 184 8.89 -14.34 -8.14
C LEU A 184 8.72 -15.86 -8.07
N PRO A 185 8.64 -16.42 -6.85
CA PRO A 185 8.35 -17.83 -6.67
C PRO A 185 7.10 -18.27 -7.44
N LYS A 186 7.03 -19.57 -7.74
CA LYS A 186 5.87 -20.21 -8.36
C LYS A 186 4.59 -19.84 -7.59
N VAL A 187 3.52 -19.61 -8.34
CA VAL A 187 2.20 -19.25 -7.81
C VAL A 187 1.72 -20.30 -6.82
N ASN A 188 1.14 -19.84 -5.71
CA ASN A 188 0.52 -20.66 -4.68
C ASN A 188 -0.99 -20.29 -4.52
N TRP A 189 -1.69 -20.91 -3.57
CA TRP A 189 -3.15 -20.71 -3.44
C TRP A 189 -3.52 -19.35 -2.84
N ASP A 190 -2.66 -18.76 -2.00
CA ASP A 190 -2.79 -17.37 -1.54
C ASP A 190 -2.65 -16.37 -2.67
N ASP A 191 -1.76 -16.61 -3.65
CA ASP A 191 -1.70 -15.82 -4.86
C ASP A 191 -3.00 -15.89 -5.69
N VAL A 192 -3.60 -17.08 -5.83
CA VAL A 192 -4.88 -17.24 -6.54
C VAL A 192 -6.02 -16.54 -5.80
N GLN A 193 -6.05 -16.63 -4.47
CA GLN A 193 -7.01 -15.89 -3.64
C GLN A 193 -6.85 -14.38 -3.81
N LEU A 194 -5.60 -13.91 -3.85
CA LEU A 194 -5.28 -12.51 -4.06
C LEU A 194 -5.69 -12.03 -5.46
N ALA A 195 -5.58 -12.89 -6.48
CA ALA A 195 -6.10 -12.62 -7.82
C ALA A 195 -7.62 -12.44 -7.83
N MET A 196 -8.38 -13.28 -7.11
CA MET A 196 -9.83 -13.10 -6.96
C MET A 196 -10.17 -11.78 -6.25
N ALA A 197 -9.41 -11.42 -5.22
CA ALA A 197 -9.55 -10.13 -4.54
C ALA A 197 -9.25 -8.94 -5.48
N ALA A 198 -8.28 -9.08 -6.40
CA ALA A 198 -7.96 -8.05 -7.39
C ALA A 198 -9.06 -7.87 -8.45
N GLU A 199 -9.73 -8.96 -8.86
CA GLU A 199 -10.93 -8.87 -9.71
C GLU A 199 -12.05 -8.06 -9.01
N ILE A 200 -12.34 -8.39 -7.75
CA ILE A 200 -13.33 -7.69 -6.93
C ILE A 200 -12.97 -6.20 -6.78
N ALA A 201 -11.69 -5.90 -6.52
CA ALA A 201 -11.20 -4.52 -6.45
C ALA A 201 -11.51 -3.73 -7.72
N ARG A 202 -11.24 -4.33 -8.89
CA ARG A 202 -11.48 -3.71 -10.20
C ARG A 202 -12.96 -3.44 -10.43
N GLU A 203 -13.83 -4.37 -10.05
CA GLU A 203 -15.28 -4.21 -10.15
C GLU A 203 -15.80 -3.05 -9.29
N ILE A 204 -15.35 -2.96 -8.04
CA ILE A 204 -15.76 -1.87 -7.13
C ILE A 204 -15.27 -0.51 -7.65
N ARG A 205 -14.02 -0.43 -8.13
CA ARG A 205 -13.47 0.79 -8.74
C ARG A 205 -14.26 1.20 -9.98
N LYS A 206 -14.59 0.24 -10.84
CA LYS A 206 -15.39 0.46 -12.03
C LYS A 206 -16.78 0.98 -11.68
N ALA A 207 -17.43 0.42 -10.66
CA ALA A 207 -18.74 0.88 -10.22
C ALA A 207 -18.74 2.33 -9.74
N VAL A 208 -17.74 2.72 -8.95
CA VAL A 208 -17.59 4.14 -8.53
C VAL A 208 -17.42 5.05 -9.73
N PHE A 209 -16.62 4.64 -10.72
CA PHE A 209 -16.42 5.43 -11.94
C PHE A 209 -17.67 5.51 -12.80
N ASP A 210 -18.34 4.39 -13.05
CA ASP A 210 -19.54 4.33 -13.90
C ASP A 210 -20.71 5.13 -13.29
N GLU A 211 -20.87 5.10 -11.96
CA GLU A 211 -21.98 5.78 -11.28
C GLU A 211 -21.70 7.26 -10.96
N LEU A 212 -20.47 7.59 -10.57
CA LEU A 212 -20.14 8.91 -10.00
C LEU A 212 -19.06 9.68 -10.78
N GLY A 213 -18.40 9.04 -11.76
CA GLY A 213 -17.32 9.63 -12.53
C GLY A 213 -16.00 9.79 -11.78
N TYR A 214 -15.88 9.25 -10.55
CA TYR A 214 -14.65 9.33 -9.77
C TYR A 214 -13.73 8.15 -10.05
N THR A 215 -12.44 8.44 -10.24
CA THR A 215 -11.42 7.39 -10.35
C THR A 215 -10.95 6.97 -8.97
N CYS A 216 -10.52 5.72 -8.83
CA CYS A 216 -9.98 5.22 -7.58
C CYS A 216 -8.66 4.49 -7.82
N SER A 217 -7.68 4.66 -6.92
CA SER A 217 -6.56 3.74 -6.79
C SER A 217 -6.82 2.71 -5.69
N ALA A 218 -6.23 1.51 -5.80
CA ALA A 218 -6.43 0.48 -4.79
C ALA A 218 -5.17 -0.31 -4.43
N GLY A 219 -5.11 -0.83 -3.21
CA GLY A 219 -4.09 -1.76 -2.75
C GLY A 219 -4.71 -3.08 -2.33
N VAL A 220 -4.25 -4.18 -2.90
CA VAL A 220 -4.78 -5.54 -2.68
C VAL A 220 -3.69 -6.41 -2.03
N THR A 221 -3.91 -6.86 -0.81
CA THR A 221 -2.95 -7.67 -0.03
C THR A 221 -3.63 -8.31 1.19
N HIS A 222 -2.89 -8.99 2.07
CA HIS A 222 -3.42 -9.76 3.19
C HIS A 222 -3.82 -8.92 4.42
N ASN A 223 -3.32 -7.69 4.60
CA ASN A 223 -3.68 -6.85 5.75
C ASN A 223 -3.86 -5.35 5.42
N LYS A 224 -4.37 -4.58 6.40
CA LYS A 224 -4.74 -3.16 6.21
C LYS A 224 -3.52 -2.26 6.04
N ALA A 225 -2.46 -2.49 6.81
CA ALA A 225 -1.25 -1.68 6.72
C ALA A 225 -0.61 -1.74 5.33
N LEU A 226 -0.41 -2.95 4.81
CA LEU A 226 0.11 -3.13 3.46
C LEU A 226 -0.87 -2.66 2.39
N ALA A 227 -2.18 -2.85 2.57
CA ALA A 227 -3.18 -2.38 1.60
C ALA A 227 -3.11 -0.86 1.47
N LYS A 228 -2.92 -0.15 2.59
CA LYS A 228 -2.76 1.30 2.62
C LYS A 228 -1.49 1.79 1.91
N ILE A 229 -0.39 1.04 2.05
CA ILE A 229 0.86 1.35 1.35
C ILE A 229 0.67 1.10 -0.15
N CYS A 230 0.17 -0.07 -0.53
CA CYS A 230 -0.03 -0.48 -1.92
C CYS A 230 -0.95 0.45 -2.71
N SER A 231 -2.02 0.94 -2.06
CA SER A 231 -2.96 1.87 -2.71
C SER A 231 -2.31 3.21 -3.08
N GLY A 232 -1.21 3.57 -2.39
CA GLY A 232 -0.37 4.74 -2.64
C GLY A 232 0.62 4.61 -3.80
N LEU A 233 1.10 3.40 -4.12
CA LEU A 233 2.28 3.21 -4.97
C LEU A 233 2.05 3.62 -6.43
N ASN A 234 0.90 3.29 -7.01
CA ASN A 234 0.63 3.47 -8.44
C ASN A 234 -0.56 4.43 -8.65
N LYS A 235 -0.49 5.61 -8.07
CA LYS A 235 -1.53 6.64 -8.28
C LYS A 235 -1.24 7.45 -9.55
N PRO A 236 -2.28 7.96 -10.26
CA PRO A 236 -3.72 7.77 -10.04
C PRO A 236 -4.31 6.57 -10.81
N ASN A 237 -5.54 6.18 -10.47
CA ASN A 237 -6.39 5.22 -11.22
C ASN A 237 -5.75 3.85 -11.53
N LYS A 238 -4.89 3.32 -10.66
CA LYS A 238 -4.40 1.94 -10.74
C LYS A 238 -4.67 1.16 -9.46
N GLN A 239 -4.59 -0.15 -9.56
CA GLN A 239 -4.54 -1.01 -8.39
C GLN A 239 -3.19 -1.73 -8.33
N THR A 240 -2.64 -1.81 -7.13
CA THR A 240 -1.38 -2.47 -6.83
C THR A 240 -1.66 -3.71 -6.01
N ILE A 241 -1.06 -4.83 -6.40
CA ILE A 241 -1.21 -6.13 -5.77
C ILE A 241 0.12 -6.52 -5.15
N MET A 242 0.13 -6.84 -3.86
CA MET A 242 1.33 -7.30 -3.17
C MET A 242 1.18 -8.75 -2.75
N ARG A 243 1.90 -9.62 -3.47
CA ARG A 243 1.98 -11.06 -3.19
C ARG A 243 2.72 -11.29 -1.89
N ASN A 244 2.34 -12.32 -1.15
CA ASN A 244 2.94 -12.68 0.14
C ASN A 244 4.46 -12.89 0.03
N CYS A 245 4.91 -13.51 -1.06
CA CYS A 245 6.33 -13.75 -1.30
C CYS A 245 7.16 -12.47 -1.47
N ALA A 246 6.55 -11.35 -1.86
CA ALA A 246 7.24 -10.07 -2.04
C ALA A 246 7.27 -9.21 -0.77
N VAL A 247 6.49 -9.56 0.26
CA VAL A 247 6.26 -8.70 1.44
C VAL A 247 7.55 -8.44 2.20
N ILE A 248 8.33 -9.48 2.51
CA ILE A 248 9.56 -9.34 3.30
C ILE A 248 10.57 -8.47 2.56
N ASP A 249 10.81 -8.74 1.27
CA ASP A 249 11.77 -7.97 0.49
C ASP A 249 11.32 -6.52 0.31
N PHE A 250 10.01 -6.29 0.14
CA PHE A 250 9.44 -4.94 0.10
C PHE A 250 9.60 -4.21 1.43
N MET A 251 9.31 -4.86 2.56
CA MET A 251 9.40 -4.25 3.89
C MET A 251 10.83 -3.96 4.31
N ARG A 252 11.82 -4.71 3.82
CA ARG A 252 13.24 -4.54 4.17
C ARG A 252 13.71 -3.09 4.05
N ASN A 253 13.34 -2.43 2.95
CA ASN A 253 13.76 -1.06 2.64
C ASN A 253 12.69 -0.01 2.94
N MET A 254 11.55 -0.39 3.53
CA MET A 254 10.46 0.53 3.84
C MET A 254 10.89 1.50 4.94
N PRO A 255 10.84 2.83 4.73
CA PRO A 255 11.10 3.80 5.80
C PRO A 255 10.11 3.58 6.95
N PHE A 256 10.62 3.50 8.17
CA PHE A 256 9.84 3.07 9.33
C PHE A 256 8.64 4.00 9.60
N THR A 257 8.85 5.31 9.51
CA THR A 257 7.80 6.33 9.68
C THR A 257 6.73 6.35 8.59
N LYS A 258 6.94 5.68 7.44
CA LYS A 258 5.92 5.56 6.37
C LYS A 258 4.91 4.45 6.64
N ILE A 259 5.19 3.56 7.58
CA ILE A 259 4.25 2.53 8.01
C ILE A 259 3.10 3.21 8.76
N ARG A 260 1.86 2.75 8.49
CA ARG A 260 0.66 3.27 9.14
C ARG A 260 0.81 3.23 10.67
N ASN A 261 0.41 4.32 11.33
CA ASN A 261 0.53 4.58 12.78
C ASN A 261 1.95 4.86 13.30
N LEU A 262 2.98 4.82 12.44
CA LEU A 262 4.38 5.12 12.80
C LEU A 262 4.85 6.49 12.28
N GLY A 263 4.00 7.27 11.61
CA GLY A 263 4.36 8.62 11.13
C GLY A 263 4.27 9.73 12.16
N GLY A 264 4.34 9.42 13.46
CA GLY A 264 4.23 10.41 14.54
C GLY A 264 5.15 10.06 15.71
N LYS A 265 4.81 10.56 16.91
CA LYS A 265 5.67 10.49 18.10
C LYS A 265 6.22 9.09 18.40
N LEU A 266 5.39 8.05 18.36
CA LEU A 266 5.83 6.68 18.59
C LEU A 266 6.89 6.23 17.57
N GLY A 267 6.72 6.62 16.31
CA GLY A 267 7.69 6.29 15.27
C GLY A 267 9.03 6.97 15.50
N GLU A 268 9.00 8.27 15.80
CA GLU A 268 10.18 9.09 16.12
C GLU A 268 10.93 8.58 17.35
N GLU A 269 10.18 8.16 18.39
CA GLU A 269 10.73 7.55 19.61
C GLU A 269 11.48 6.27 19.30
N VAL A 270 10.86 5.33 18.56
CA VAL A 270 11.50 4.06 18.21
C VAL A 270 12.71 4.27 17.28
N GLU A 271 12.63 5.18 16.30
CA GLU A 271 13.78 5.53 15.44
C GLU A 271 14.96 6.08 16.25
N THR A 272 14.67 6.91 17.25
CA THR A 272 15.69 7.53 18.09
C THR A 272 16.31 6.55 19.07
N GLU A 273 15.49 5.77 19.78
CA GLU A 273 15.96 4.84 20.81
C GLU A 273 16.73 3.64 20.24
N LEU A 274 16.32 3.15 19.06
CA LEU A 274 16.96 2.00 18.43
C LEU A 274 17.96 2.41 17.34
N GLY A 275 18.01 3.67 16.93
CA GLY A 275 18.91 4.13 15.86
C GLY A 275 18.58 3.50 14.50
N ILE A 276 17.30 3.30 14.21
CA ILE A 276 16.81 2.66 12.99
C ILE A 276 16.30 3.70 11.98
N ARG A 277 16.19 3.28 10.71
CA ARG A 277 15.57 4.08 9.63
C ARG A 277 14.56 3.29 8.82
N THR A 278 14.77 1.99 8.69
CA THR A 278 13.93 1.11 7.87
C THR A 278 13.25 0.05 8.71
N ALA A 279 12.17 -0.55 8.19
CA ALA A 279 11.54 -1.69 8.83
C ALA A 279 12.47 -2.92 8.89
N GLY A 280 13.42 -3.05 7.95
CA GLY A 280 14.45 -4.09 7.99
C GLY A 280 15.42 -3.95 9.17
N ASP A 281 15.75 -2.72 9.58
CA ASP A 281 16.61 -2.50 10.74
C ASP A 281 16.01 -3.03 12.04
N MET A 282 14.67 -3.00 12.16
CA MET A 282 13.95 -3.55 13.30
C MET A 282 14.14 -5.06 13.46
N TRP A 283 14.55 -5.77 12.41
CA TRP A 283 14.68 -7.24 12.48
C TRP A 283 15.89 -7.69 13.31
N LYS A 284 16.83 -6.80 13.60
CA LYS A 284 17.97 -7.02 14.51
C LYS A 284 17.52 -7.19 15.96
N TYR A 285 16.33 -6.67 16.31
CA TYR A 285 15.80 -6.69 17.67
C TYR A 285 14.82 -7.85 17.87
N PRO A 286 15.06 -8.73 18.86
CA PRO A 286 14.13 -9.79 19.19
C PRO A 286 12.83 -9.21 19.78
N LYS A 287 11.73 -9.95 19.63
CA LYS A 287 10.40 -9.54 20.08
C LYS A 287 10.38 -9.20 21.57
N GLU A 288 11.09 -9.97 22.38
CA GLU A 288 11.16 -9.85 23.83
C GLU A 288 11.83 -8.52 24.24
N GLU A 289 12.85 -8.07 23.50
CA GLU A 289 13.50 -6.78 23.73
C GLU A 289 12.55 -5.62 23.40
N LEU A 290 11.82 -5.72 22.28
CA LEU A 290 10.82 -4.73 21.90
C LEU A 290 9.68 -4.64 22.93
N GLN A 291 9.26 -5.78 23.49
CA GLN A 291 8.24 -5.83 24.54
C GLN A 291 8.74 -5.21 25.86
N SER A 292 10.02 -5.38 26.18
CA SER A 292 10.64 -4.80 27.37
C SER A 292 10.73 -3.27 27.28
N LYS A 293 11.11 -2.74 26.11
CA LYS A 293 11.29 -1.30 25.87
C LYS A 293 9.96 -0.54 25.69
N PHE A 294 9.09 -1.01 24.79
CA PHE A 294 7.89 -0.26 24.37
C PHE A 294 6.59 -0.79 24.98
N GLY A 295 6.69 -1.80 25.85
CA GLY A 295 5.55 -2.49 26.45
C GLY A 295 5.07 -3.70 25.64
N GLN A 296 4.35 -4.61 26.31
CA GLN A 296 4.00 -5.93 25.77
C GLN A 296 3.22 -5.87 24.44
N ALA A 297 2.13 -5.09 24.39
CA ALA A 297 1.29 -5.01 23.20
C ALA A 297 2.03 -4.30 22.04
N THR A 298 2.66 -3.16 22.32
CA THR A 298 3.38 -2.36 21.32
C THR A 298 4.58 -3.12 20.76
N GLY A 299 5.36 -3.80 21.60
CA GLY A 299 6.52 -4.57 21.15
C GLY A 299 6.15 -5.73 20.21
N ILE A 300 5.07 -6.46 20.51
CA ILE A 300 4.54 -7.50 19.62
C ILE A 300 4.09 -6.88 18.29
N TRP A 301 3.34 -5.77 18.36
CA TRP A 301 2.85 -5.10 17.17
C TRP A 301 4.00 -4.56 16.29
N LEU A 302 5.00 -3.90 16.88
CA LEU A 302 6.20 -3.41 16.20
C LEU A 302 6.97 -4.55 15.52
N HIS A 303 7.13 -5.69 16.21
CA HIS A 303 7.80 -6.86 15.67
C HIS A 303 7.09 -7.40 14.40
N ASN A 304 5.76 -7.45 14.44
CA ASN A 304 4.93 -7.99 13.35
C ASN A 304 4.80 -6.99 12.18
N ILE A 305 4.51 -5.72 12.46
CA ILE A 305 4.23 -4.71 11.44
C ILE A 305 5.45 -4.47 10.55
N CYS A 306 6.66 -4.52 11.12
CA CYS A 306 7.91 -4.38 10.36
C CYS A 306 8.20 -5.57 9.43
N ARG A 307 7.49 -6.68 9.62
CA ARG A 307 7.54 -7.87 8.76
C ARG A 307 6.32 -7.96 7.85
N GLY A 308 5.51 -6.89 7.80
CA GLY A 308 4.29 -6.84 7.01
C GLY A 308 3.17 -7.74 7.55
N ILE A 309 3.16 -8.02 8.86
CA ILE A 309 2.13 -8.80 9.53
C ILE A 309 1.30 -7.86 10.40
N ASP A 310 -0.02 -7.84 10.20
CA ASP A 310 -0.98 -7.00 10.92
C ASP A 310 -2.32 -7.76 11.00
N PHE A 311 -2.95 -7.77 12.18
CA PHE A 311 -4.14 -8.57 12.50
C PHE A 311 -5.37 -7.68 12.72
#